data_AF-A0A522X8L1-F1
#
_entry.id   AF-A0A522X8L1-F1
#
_cell.length_a   1.000
_cell.length_b   1.000
_cell.length_c   1.000
_cell.angle_alpha   90.00
_cell.angle_beta   90.00
_cell.angle_gamma   90.00
#
_symmetry.space_group_name_H-M   'P 1'
#
loop_
_entity.id
_entity.type
_entity.pdbx_description
1 polymer ?
#
loop_
_entity_poly.entity_id
_entity_poly.type
_entity_poly.pdbx_seq_one_letter_code
_entity_poly.pdbx_strand_id
1 'polypeptide(L)'
;ACKLGFSAEDARRLSLATFLGASKLAAGSDEDAGTLRTRVTSKNGTTERALSSMAANRVAEHIAQAAQAAADRAREMGDELGGEK
;
A
#
# COMPACT_ATOMS: atom_id res chain seq x y z
N ALA A 1 -1.41 -14.80 -2.49
CA ALA A 1 -0.49 -15.92 -2.73
C ALA A 1 -1.14 -17.28 -2.49
N CYS A 2 -1.81 -17.56 -1.35
CA CYS A 2 -2.45 -18.89 -1.15
C CYS A 2 -3.42 -19.30 -2.27
N LYS A 3 -4.27 -18.36 -2.75
CA LYS A 3 -5.17 -18.59 -3.90
C LYS A 3 -4.45 -18.91 -5.23
N LEU A 4 -3.13 -18.73 -5.29
CA LEU A 4 -2.28 -19.03 -6.45
C LEU A 4 -1.49 -20.35 -6.25
N GLY A 5 -1.82 -21.15 -5.23
CA GLY A 5 -1.20 -22.47 -4.99
C GLY A 5 -0.01 -22.47 -4.02
N PHE A 6 0.34 -21.33 -3.42
CA PHE A 6 1.40 -21.28 -2.41
C PHE A 6 0.93 -21.82 -1.05
N SER A 7 1.84 -22.45 -0.31
CA SER A 7 1.64 -22.77 1.11
C SER A 7 1.36 -21.48 1.90
N ALA A 8 0.69 -21.59 3.05
CA ALA A 8 0.43 -20.42 3.90
C ALA A 8 1.74 -19.77 4.38
N GLU A 9 2.75 -20.58 4.67
CA GLU A 9 4.08 -20.14 5.06
C GLU A 9 4.78 -19.35 3.95
N ASP A 10 4.84 -19.91 2.73
CA ASP A 10 5.45 -19.22 1.59
C ASP A 10 4.68 -17.97 1.19
N ALA A 11 3.35 -18.03 1.21
CA ALA A 11 2.50 -16.89 0.95
C ALA A 11 2.82 -15.74 1.90
N ARG A 12 2.93 -16.02 3.20
CA ARG A 12 3.30 -15.03 4.22
C ARG A 12 4.70 -14.49 3.97
N ARG A 13 5.68 -15.37 3.75
CA ARG A 13 7.08 -15.00 3.51
C ARG A 13 7.22 -14.09 2.30
N LEU A 14 6.63 -14.48 1.17
CA LEU A 14 6.65 -13.70 -0.07
C LEU A 14 5.99 -12.34 0.11
N SER A 15 4.77 -12.30 0.67
CA SER A 15 4.07 -11.03 0.89
C SER A 15 4.88 -10.07 1.75
N LEU A 16 5.38 -10.52 2.91
CA LEU A 16 6.18 -9.65 3.79
C LEU A 16 7.47 -9.17 3.12
N ALA A 17 8.18 -10.06 2.41
CA ALA A 17 9.41 -9.68 1.71
C ALA A 17 9.14 -8.67 0.58
N THR A 18 8.05 -8.84 -0.18
CA THR A 18 7.66 -7.90 -1.24
C THR A 18 7.37 -6.51 -0.69
N PHE A 19 6.55 -6.39 0.37
CA PHE A 19 6.24 -5.10 0.97
C PHE A 19 7.50 -4.44 1.56
N LEU A 20 8.31 -5.21 2.31
CA LEU A 20 9.55 -4.70 2.90
C LEU A 20 10.53 -4.20 1.83
N GLY A 21 10.73 -4.98 0.76
CA GLY A 21 11.63 -4.63 -0.33
C GLY A 21 11.17 -3.37 -1.07
N ALA A 22 9.88 -3.26 -1.38
CA ALA A 22 9.31 -2.09 -2.04
C ALA A 22 9.45 -0.82 -1.17
N SER A 23 9.15 -0.91 0.14
CA SER A 23 9.30 0.22 1.05
C SER A 23 10.75 0.66 1.20
N LYS A 24 11.70 -0.30 1.27
CA LYS A 24 13.13 0.01 1.31
C LYS A 24 13.62 0.68 0.03
N LEU A 25 13.17 0.20 -1.13
CA LEU A 25 13.51 0.79 -2.43
C LEU A 25 13.02 2.24 -2.50
N ALA A 26 11.77 2.51 -2.11
CA ALA A 26 11.21 3.85 -2.13
C ALA A 26 11.90 4.79 -1.12
N ALA A 27 12.18 4.32 0.09
CA ALA A 27 12.84 5.14 1.12
C ALA A 27 14.30 5.49 0.79
N GLY A 28 14.97 4.68 -0.03
CA GLY A 28 16.36 4.87 -0.45
C GLY A 28 16.52 5.47 -1.85
N SER A 29 15.45 5.94 -2.49
CA SER A 29 15.48 6.49 -3.84
C SER A 29 15.16 7.98 -3.84
N ASP A 30 15.80 8.73 -4.73
CA ASP A 30 15.44 10.12 -5.04
C ASP A 30 14.22 10.21 -5.98
N GLU A 31 13.78 9.08 -6.54
CA GLU A 31 12.61 9.00 -7.42
C GLU A 31 11.33 8.76 -6.60
N ASP A 32 10.23 9.35 -7.05
CA ASP A 32 8.94 9.10 -6.43
C ASP A 32 8.45 7.66 -6.67
N ALA A 33 7.59 7.17 -5.78
CA ALA A 33 7.04 5.81 -5.85
C ALA A 33 6.28 5.51 -7.16
N GLY A 34 5.68 6.53 -7.79
CA GLY A 34 5.00 6.39 -9.07
C GLY A 34 5.96 6.13 -10.23
N THR A 35 7.11 6.80 -10.23
CA THR A 35 8.20 6.55 -11.18
C THR A 35 8.81 5.15 -10.97
N LEU A 36 9.11 4.77 -9.73
CA LEU A 36 9.62 3.42 -9.39
C LEU A 36 8.65 2.32 -9.84
N ARG A 37 7.34 2.51 -9.64
CA ARG A 37 6.29 1.60 -10.12
C ARG A 37 6.30 1.48 -11.65
N THR A 38 6.45 2.60 -12.37
CA THR A 38 6.49 2.60 -13.84
C THR A 38 7.66 1.76 -14.36
N ARG A 39 8.84 1.84 -13.72
CA ARG A 39 10.04 1.07 -14.13
C ARG A 39 9.86 -0.44 -14.06
N VAL A 40 8.96 -0.95 -13.20
CA VAL A 40 8.66 -2.38 -13.07
C VAL A 40 7.38 -2.81 -13.81
N THR A 41 6.80 -1.90 -14.59
CA THR A 41 5.54 -2.13 -15.32
C THR A 41 5.80 -2.16 -16.82
N SER A 42 5.89 -3.35 -17.40
CA SER A 42 5.96 -3.52 -18.84
C SER A 42 4.57 -3.40 -19.49
N LYS A 43 4.53 -2.81 -20.69
CA LYS A 43 3.31 -2.73 -21.51
C LYS A 43 2.77 -4.13 -21.80
N ASN A 44 1.46 -4.33 -21.61
CA ASN A 44 0.76 -5.62 -21.71
C ASN A 44 1.24 -6.69 -20.71
N GLY A 45 2.02 -6.31 -19.69
CA GLY A 45 2.60 -7.22 -18.70
C GLY A 45 1.64 -7.64 -17.58
N THR A 46 2.08 -8.55 -16.72
CA THR A 46 1.31 -9.01 -15.55
C THR A 46 1.15 -7.91 -14.50
N THR A 47 2.19 -7.09 -14.28
CA THR A 47 2.15 -5.93 -13.37
C THR A 47 1.12 -4.91 -13.83
N GLU A 48 1.07 -4.60 -15.13
CA GLU A 48 0.10 -3.66 -15.69
C GLU A 48 -1.34 -4.13 -15.42
N ARG A 49 -1.66 -5.40 -15.71
CA ARG A 49 -2.97 -5.98 -15.42
C ARG A 49 -3.34 -5.94 -13.95
N ALA A 50 -2.39 -6.23 -13.06
CA ALA A 50 -2.60 -6.15 -11.62
C ALA A 50 -2.92 -4.70 -11.18
N LEU A 51 -2.16 -3.73 -11.67
CA LEU A 51 -2.38 -2.31 -11.37
C LEU A 51 -3.71 -1.80 -11.92
N SER A 52 -4.10 -2.18 -13.13
CA SER A 52 -5.41 -1.83 -13.69
C SER A 52 -6.56 -2.39 -12.85
N SER A 53 -6.43 -3.63 -12.36
CA SER A 53 -7.41 -4.22 -11.45
C SER A 53 -7.48 -3.47 -10.12
N MET A 54 -6.33 -3.12 -9.52
CA MET A 54 -6.30 -2.33 -8.28
C MET A 54 -6.91 -0.93 -8.46
N ALA A 55 -6.67 -0.28 -9.60
CA ALA A 55 -7.26 1.01 -9.93
C ALA A 55 -8.78 0.91 -10.13
N ALA A 56 -9.27 -0.10 -10.85
CA ALA A 56 -10.70 -0.35 -11.01
C ALA A 56 -11.41 -0.60 -9.67
N ASN A 57 -10.70 -1.17 -8.69
CA ASN A 57 -11.19 -1.39 -7.33
C ASN A 57 -10.86 -0.23 -6.37
N ARG A 58 -10.39 0.92 -6.88
CA ARG A 58 -10.18 2.17 -6.12
C ARG A 58 -9.30 2.01 -4.88
N VAL A 59 -8.28 1.14 -4.97
CA VAL A 59 -7.44 0.79 -3.82
C VAL A 59 -6.71 2.01 -3.26
N ALA A 60 -6.20 2.89 -4.12
CA ALA A 60 -5.46 4.08 -3.69
C ALA A 60 -6.37 5.07 -2.95
N GLU A 61 -7.57 5.29 -3.47
CA GLU A 61 -8.58 6.15 -2.89
C GLU A 61 -9.03 5.63 -1.53
N HIS A 62 -9.24 4.32 -1.39
CA HIS A 62 -9.62 3.72 -0.12
C HIS A 62 -8.51 3.79 0.94
N ILE A 63 -7.24 3.68 0.55
CA ILE A 63 -6.11 3.91 1.47
C ILE A 63 -6.08 5.36 1.95
N ALA A 64 -6.25 6.33 1.04
CA ALA A 64 -6.29 7.75 1.41
C ALA A 64 -7.48 8.08 2.32
N GLN A 65 -8.66 7.55 2.03
CA GLN A 65 -9.85 7.68 2.87
C GLN A 65 -9.64 7.10 4.27
N ALA A 66 -9.02 5.92 4.37
CA ALA A 66 -8.71 5.31 5.66
C ALA A 66 -7.72 6.15 6.48
N ALA A 67 -6.69 6.71 5.85
CA ALA A 67 -5.74 7.60 6.51
C ALA A 67 -6.41 8.88 7.02
N GLN A 68 -7.32 9.47 6.22
CA GLN A 68 -8.09 10.64 6.62
C GLN A 68 -9.01 10.34 7.81
N ALA A 69 -9.75 9.23 7.76
CA ALA A 69 -10.62 8.81 8.87
C ALA A 69 -9.82 8.58 10.17
N ALA A 70 -8.63 8.00 10.08
CA ALA A 70 -7.74 7.84 11.22
C ALA A 70 -7.26 9.19 11.78
N ALA A 71 -6.91 10.14 10.90
CA ALA A 71 -6.50 11.49 11.29
C ALA A 71 -7.64 12.27 11.97
N ASP A 72 -8.87 12.11 11.48
CA ASP A 72 -10.04 12.76 12.06
C ASP A 72 -10.34 12.21 13.46
N ARG A 73 -10.30 10.89 13.64
CA ARG A 73 -10.45 10.29 14.98
C ARG A 73 -9.34 10.73 15.93
N ALA A 74 -8.09 10.83 15.46
CA ALA A 74 -6.98 11.29 16.29
C ALA A 74 -7.19 12.74 16.78
N ARG A 75 -7.81 13.60 15.96
CA ARG A 75 -8.17 14.97 16.34
C ARG A 75 -9.28 14.98 17.40
N GLU A 76 -10.36 14.22 17.19
CA GLU A 76 -11.44 14.08 18.16
C GLU A 76 -10.91 13.63 19.53
N MET A 77 -10.02 12.63 19.56
CA MET A 77 -9.38 12.16 20.79
C MET A 77 -8.52 13.24 21.44
N GLY A 78 -7.82 14.05 20.64
CA GLY A 78 -7.03 15.17 21.13
C GLY A 78 -7.88 16.26 21.77
N ASP A 79 -9.04 16.56 21.19
CA ASP A 79 -9.99 17.53 21.72
C ASP A 79 -10.68 17.00 23.01
N GLU A 80 -11.08 15.72 23.02
CA GLU A 80 -11.63 15.02 24.19
C GLU A 80 -10.65 15.06 25.38
N LEU A 81 -9.38 14.76 25.15
CA LEU A 81 -8.34 14.70 26.20
C LEU A 81 -7.75 16.07 26.55
N GLY A 82 -7.79 17.02 25.61
CA GLY A 82 -7.31 18.39 25.79
C GLY A 82 -8.31 19.30 26.53
N GLY A 83 -9.61 18.97 26.44
CA GLY A 83 -10.70 19.67 27.13
C GLY A 83 -10.90 19.31 28.60
N GLU A 84 -10.19 18.31 29.13
CA GLU A 84 -10.19 17.93 30.56
C GLU A 84 -9.23 18.78 31.43
N LYS A 85 -8.88 19.99 30.99
CA LYS A 85 -8.07 20.95 31.77
C LYS A 85 -8.83 22.22 32.14
#